data_AF-A0AAW6H5P5-F1
#
_entry.id   AF-A0AAW6H5P5-F1
#
_cell.length_a   1.000
_cell.length_b   1.000
_cell.length_c   1.000
_cell.angle_alpha   90.00
_cell.angle_beta   90.00
_cell.angle_gamma   90.00
#
_symmetry.space_group_name_H-M   'P 1'
#
loop_
_entity.id
_entity.type
_entity.pdbx_description
1 polymer ?
#
loop_
_entity_poly.entity_id
_entity_poly.type
_entity_poly.pdbx_seq_one_letter_code
_entity_poly.pdbx_strand_id
1 'polypeptide(L)'
;IVYKATGKIYIGSWNEKKVIEYDSFMSKQADRIVDEAFTKAMADELGKREFTITMLLSPDTGKVIEVNFNFTTFSPYARVPLHVYREIEVKLKEQIHFKPGEVGKQLNYIMLSWRQKPKGKLPPLPPPGSLM
;
A
#
# COMPACT_ATOMS: atom_id res chain seq x y z
N ILE A 1 -6.18 -16.81 4.26
CA ILE A 1 -7.40 -16.08 4.66
C ILE A 1 -8.51 -17.10 4.89
N VAL A 2 -9.21 -17.04 6.03
CA VAL A 2 -10.27 -17.98 6.40
C VAL A 2 -11.50 -17.24 6.93
N TYR A 3 -12.66 -17.88 6.88
CA TYR A 3 -13.86 -17.42 7.58
C TYR A 3 -13.68 -17.61 9.09
N LYS A 4 -13.74 -16.53 9.88
CA LYS A 4 -13.43 -16.54 11.32
C LYS A 4 -14.32 -17.49 12.13
N ALA A 5 -15.57 -17.67 11.72
CA ALA A 5 -16.54 -18.54 12.41
C ALA A 5 -16.36 -20.03 12.13
N THR A 6 -15.79 -20.41 10.98
CA THR A 6 -15.76 -21.83 10.54
C THR A 6 -14.36 -22.37 10.29
N GLY A 7 -13.35 -21.50 10.22
CA GLY A 7 -11.99 -21.87 9.82
C GLY A 7 -11.86 -22.26 8.34
N LYS A 8 -12.95 -22.28 7.57
CA LYS A 8 -12.93 -22.63 6.14
C LYS A 8 -12.12 -21.60 5.35
N ILE A 9 -11.32 -22.08 4.41
CA ILE A 9 -10.51 -21.23 3.53
C ILE A 9 -11.44 -20.36 2.68
N TYR A 10 -11.17 -19.06 2.66
CA TYR A 10 -11.78 -18.15 1.71
C TYR A 10 -11.01 -18.25 0.39
N ILE A 11 -11.69 -18.71 -0.65
CA ILE A 11 -11.18 -18.82 -2.02
C ILE A 11 -11.99 -17.83 -2.86
N GLY A 12 -11.56 -16.58 -2.89
CA GLY A 12 -12.16 -15.55 -3.73
C GLY A 12 -11.15 -14.47 -4.09
N SER A 13 -11.41 -13.78 -5.19
CA SER A 13 -10.63 -12.62 -5.60
C SER A 13 -11.11 -11.37 -4.85
N TRP A 14 -10.22 -10.39 -4.59
CA TRP A 14 -10.64 -9.10 -4.01
C TRP A 14 -11.68 -8.38 -4.89
N ASN A 15 -11.67 -8.64 -6.21
CA ASN A 15 -12.62 -8.11 -7.19
C ASN A 15 -13.95 -8.88 -7.22
N GLU A 16 -14.04 -10.03 -6.56
CA GLU A 16 -15.32 -10.70 -6.31
C GLU A 16 -16.04 -9.96 -5.18
N LYS A 17 -16.77 -8.93 -5.61
CA LYS A 17 -17.85 -8.20 -4.94
C LYS A 17 -18.08 -8.64 -3.48
N LYS A 18 -17.79 -7.72 -2.54
CA LYS A 18 -18.19 -7.66 -1.11
C LYS A 18 -17.10 -7.92 -0.06
N VAL A 19 -15.81 -7.97 -0.41
CA VAL A 19 -14.76 -7.96 0.63
C VAL A 19 -14.61 -6.57 1.26
N ILE A 20 -14.57 -5.52 0.42
CA ILE A 20 -14.60 -4.11 0.83
C ILE A 20 -15.60 -3.34 -0.05
N GLU A 21 -16.06 -2.20 0.45
CA GLU A 21 -16.68 -1.18 -0.39
C GLU A 21 -15.58 -0.39 -1.09
N TYR A 22 -15.67 -0.27 -2.41
CA TYR A 22 -14.65 0.42 -3.20
C TYR A 22 -14.66 1.92 -2.92
N ASP A 23 -13.51 2.45 -2.55
CA ASP A 23 -13.28 3.87 -2.36
C ASP A 23 -12.10 4.32 -3.25
N SER A 24 -12.43 5.11 -4.28
CA SER A 24 -11.44 5.59 -5.23
C SER A 24 -10.47 6.61 -4.65
N PHE A 25 -10.88 7.37 -3.63
CA PHE A 25 -10.04 8.35 -2.97
C PHE A 25 -9.03 7.64 -2.08
N MET A 26 -9.48 6.69 -1.25
CA MET A 26 -8.58 5.87 -0.42
C MET A 26 -7.59 5.07 -1.27
N SER A 27 -8.03 4.50 -2.38
CA SER A 27 -7.15 3.76 -3.30
C SER A 27 -6.05 4.67 -3.87
N LYS A 28 -6.41 5.86 -4.37
CA LYS A 28 -5.43 6.84 -4.89
C LYS A 28 -4.51 7.38 -3.80
N GLN A 29 -5.02 7.56 -2.57
CA GLN A 29 -4.22 8.02 -1.44
C GLN A 29 -3.18 6.96 -1.04
N ALA A 30 -3.53 5.67 -1.05
CA ALA A 30 -2.59 4.59 -0.79
C ALA A 30 -1.45 4.57 -1.82
N ASP A 31 -1.78 4.68 -3.10
CA ASP A 31 -0.78 4.80 -4.18
C ASP A 31 0.12 6.02 -3.96
N ARG A 32 -0.47 7.17 -3.59
CA ARG A 32 0.27 8.42 -3.36
C ARG A 32 1.22 8.33 -2.17
N ILE A 33 0.80 7.71 -1.07
CA ILE A 33 1.65 7.48 0.11
C ILE A 33 2.91 6.69 -0.28
N VAL A 34 2.75 5.66 -1.10
CA VAL A 34 3.88 4.88 -1.62
C VAL A 34 4.76 5.74 -2.52
N ASP A 35 4.18 6.46 -3.50
CA ASP A 35 4.96 7.28 -4.44
C ASP A 35 5.80 8.37 -3.74
N GLU A 36 5.23 9.04 -2.73
CA GLU A 36 5.85 10.17 -2.05
C GLU A 36 6.95 9.77 -1.04
N ALA A 37 6.99 8.50 -0.61
CA ALA A 37 8.03 8.01 0.27
C ALA A 37 9.39 7.84 -0.44
N PHE A 38 9.38 7.73 -1.77
CA PHE A 38 10.60 7.65 -2.56
C PHE A 38 11.05 9.04 -3.01
N THR A 39 12.36 9.29 -3.01
CA THR A 39 12.90 10.45 -3.71
C THR A 39 12.90 10.22 -5.22
N LYS A 40 12.99 11.29 -6.01
CA LYS A 40 13.12 11.16 -7.46
C LYS A 40 14.36 10.34 -7.88
N ALA A 41 15.50 10.54 -7.21
CA ALA A 41 16.72 9.78 -7.48
C ALA A 41 16.53 8.28 -7.22
N MET A 42 15.89 7.90 -6.09
CA MET A 42 15.54 6.50 -5.83
C MET A 42 14.61 5.95 -6.91
N ALA A 43 13.58 6.69 -7.29
CA ALA A 43 12.64 6.25 -8.33
C ALA A 43 13.31 6.03 -9.70
N ASP A 44 14.25 6.89 -10.07
CA ASP A 44 15.02 6.76 -11.31
C ASP A 44 15.92 5.51 -11.29
N GLU A 45 16.53 5.18 -10.15
CA GLU A 45 17.33 3.94 -9.97
C GLU A 45 16.48 2.65 -10.02
N LEU A 46 15.22 2.72 -9.55
CA LEU A 46 14.29 1.58 -9.61
C LEU A 46 13.88 1.25 -11.06
N GLY A 47 13.97 2.22 -11.97
CA GLY A 47 13.72 2.05 -13.41
C GLY A 47 12.27 1.69 -13.72
N LYS A 48 12.03 0.50 -14.29
CA LYS A 48 10.68 0.01 -14.66
C LYS A 48 10.16 -1.08 -13.71
N ARG A 49 10.91 -1.40 -12.65
CA ARG A 49 10.55 -2.49 -11.74
C ARG A 49 9.40 -2.06 -10.83
N GLU A 50 8.66 -3.06 -10.37
CA GLU A 50 7.60 -2.91 -9.39
C GLU A 50 7.93 -3.77 -8.18
N PHE A 51 7.41 -3.38 -7.02
CA PHE A 51 7.38 -4.22 -5.82
C PHE A 51 5.94 -4.43 -5.39
N THR A 52 5.71 -5.48 -4.62
CA THR A 52 4.37 -5.78 -4.10
C THR A 52 4.22 -5.16 -2.72
N ILE A 53 3.12 -4.45 -2.53
CA ILE A 53 2.65 -3.96 -1.24
C ILE A 53 1.41 -4.77 -0.87
N THR A 54 1.35 -5.21 0.38
CA THR A 54 0.20 -5.93 0.93
C THR A 54 -0.24 -5.25 2.22
N MET A 55 -1.48 -4.78 2.26
CA MET A 55 -2.14 -4.32 3.48
C MET A 55 -3.04 -5.43 4.02
N LEU A 56 -2.95 -5.68 5.32
CA LEU A 56 -3.92 -6.49 6.05
C LEU A 56 -4.82 -5.54 6.84
N LEU A 57 -6.13 -5.68 6.68
CA LEU A 57 -7.13 -4.81 7.29
C LEU A 57 -7.94 -5.59 8.31
N SER A 58 -8.33 -4.90 9.38
CA SER A 58 -9.31 -5.39 10.35
C SER A 58 -10.65 -5.64 9.63
N PRO A 59 -11.25 -6.83 9.78
CA PRO A 59 -12.55 -7.13 9.20
C PRO A 59 -13.70 -6.35 9.88
N ASP A 60 -13.47 -5.85 11.09
CA ASP A 60 -14.48 -5.15 11.89
C ASP A 60 -14.45 -3.63 11.65
N THR A 61 -13.25 -3.05 11.50
CA THR A 61 -13.09 -1.59 11.38
C THR A 61 -12.63 -1.13 10.01
N GLY A 62 -12.06 -2.02 9.19
CA GLY A 62 -11.49 -1.64 7.90
C GLY A 62 -10.15 -0.91 7.98
N LYS A 63 -9.61 -0.69 9.18
CA LYS A 63 -8.30 -0.06 9.39
C LYS A 63 -7.18 -1.04 9.06
N VAL A 64 -6.07 -0.52 8.54
CA VAL A 64 -4.87 -1.31 8.26
C VAL A 64 -4.19 -1.73 9.57
N ILE A 65 -4.03 -3.03 9.78
CA ILE A 65 -3.36 -3.62 10.95
C ILE A 65 -1.88 -3.90 10.67
N GLU A 66 -1.56 -4.37 9.46
CA GLU A 66 -0.20 -4.73 9.03
C GLU A 66 0.04 -4.33 7.57
N VAL A 67 1.30 -4.03 7.25
CA VAL A 67 1.76 -3.77 5.88
C VAL A 67 3.02 -4.58 5.63
N ASN A 68 3.03 -5.34 4.54
CA ASN A 68 4.15 -6.17 4.12
C ASN A 68 4.61 -5.77 2.72
N PHE A 69 5.91 -5.93 2.47
CA PHE A 69 6.54 -5.65 1.18
C PHE A 69 7.18 -6.91 0.63
N ASN A 70 7.02 -7.17 -0.67
CA ASN A 70 7.63 -8.32 -1.33
C ASN A 70 8.38 -7.91 -2.60
N PHE A 71 9.66 -8.31 -2.64
CA PHE A 71 10.59 -8.12 -3.75
C PHE A 71 11.72 -9.15 -3.64
N THR A 72 12.44 -9.39 -4.74
CA THR A 72 13.60 -10.30 -4.75
C THR A 72 14.88 -9.60 -4.31
N THR A 73 15.88 -10.36 -3.85
CA THR A 73 17.17 -9.82 -3.37
C THR A 73 18.01 -9.17 -4.48
N PHE A 74 17.82 -9.57 -5.74
CA PHE A 74 18.43 -8.94 -6.92
C PHE A 74 17.59 -7.78 -7.47
N SER A 75 16.55 -7.37 -6.76
CA SER A 75 15.76 -6.20 -7.07
C SER A 75 16.40 -4.93 -6.49
N PRO A 76 16.36 -3.77 -7.17
CA PRO A 76 16.88 -2.52 -6.61
C PRO A 76 16.13 -2.11 -5.33
N TYR A 77 14.90 -2.61 -5.12
CA TYR A 77 14.18 -2.49 -3.85
C TYR A 77 14.96 -3.08 -2.67
N ALA A 78 15.80 -4.11 -2.85
CA ALA A 78 16.62 -4.64 -1.78
C ALA A 78 17.71 -3.65 -1.28
N ARG A 79 17.96 -2.55 -2.01
CA ARG A 79 18.90 -1.49 -1.64
C ARG A 79 18.22 -0.25 -1.08
N VAL A 80 16.89 -0.19 -1.11
CA VAL A 80 16.13 0.95 -0.58
C VAL A 80 16.28 0.96 0.95
N PRO A 81 16.59 2.11 1.57
CA PRO A 81 16.72 2.20 3.01
C PRO A 81 15.46 1.76 3.75
N LEU A 82 15.63 1.03 4.86
CA LEU A 82 14.52 0.51 5.67
C LEU A 82 13.52 1.58 6.10
N HIS A 83 13.98 2.80 6.37
CA HIS A 83 13.12 3.90 6.80
C HIS A 83 12.05 4.28 5.76
N VAL A 84 12.30 4.07 4.45
CA VAL A 84 11.33 4.33 3.39
C VAL A 84 10.13 3.38 3.54
N TYR A 85 10.40 2.09 3.73
CA TYR A 85 9.36 1.09 3.98
C TYR A 85 8.59 1.37 5.28
N ARG A 86 9.31 1.80 6.32
CA ARG A 86 8.70 2.16 7.60
C ARG A 86 7.78 3.37 7.49
N GLU A 87 8.18 4.39 6.71
CA GLU A 87 7.35 5.57 6.46
C GLU A 87 6.05 5.19 5.74
N ILE A 88 6.14 4.33 4.72
CA ILE A 88 4.98 3.81 4.00
C ILE A 88 4.05 3.06 4.95
N GLU A 89 4.59 2.11 5.73
CA GLU A 89 3.82 1.34 6.71
C GLU A 89 3.05 2.25 7.66
N VAL A 90 3.73 3.22 8.29
CA VAL A 90 3.13 4.13 9.26
C VAL A 90 2.01 4.95 8.62
N LYS A 91 2.27 5.59 7.48
CA LYS A 91 1.28 6.43 6.80
C LYS A 91 0.07 5.64 6.31
N LEU A 92 0.27 4.42 5.78
CA LEU A 92 -0.84 3.56 5.39
C LEU A 92 -1.71 3.19 6.59
N LYS A 93 -1.10 2.86 7.74
CA LYS A 93 -1.82 2.54 8.98
C LYS A 93 -2.58 3.72 9.58
N GLU A 94 -2.04 4.93 9.45
CA GLU A 94 -2.67 6.15 9.97
C GLU A 94 -3.79 6.69 9.08
N GLN A 95 -3.62 6.64 7.76
CA GLN A 95 -4.46 7.39 6.83
C GLN A 95 -5.44 6.53 6.04
N ILE A 96 -5.14 5.23 5.86
CA ILE A 96 -5.94 4.37 4.99
C ILE A 96 -6.90 3.50 5.80
N HIS A 97 -8.14 3.47 5.33
CA HIS A 97 -9.16 2.55 5.79
C HIS A 97 -10.14 2.29 4.65
N PHE A 98 -10.78 1.13 4.66
CA PHE A 98 -11.84 0.79 3.71
C PHE A 98 -13.00 0.19 4.47
N LYS A 99 -14.24 0.57 4.12
CA LYS A 99 -15.41 -0.03 4.78
C LYS A 99 -15.49 -1.53 4.43
N PRO A 100 -15.44 -2.44 5.43
CA PRO A 100 -15.57 -3.86 5.18
C PRO A 100 -16.94 -4.20 4.57
N GLY A 101 -16.93 -4.98 3.49
CA GLY A 101 -18.15 -5.51 2.91
C GLY A 101 -18.66 -6.74 3.65
N GLU A 102 -19.81 -7.27 3.22
CA GLU A 102 -20.48 -8.40 3.89
C GLU A 102 -19.63 -9.66 3.99
N VAL A 103 -18.79 -9.95 3.00
CA VAL A 103 -17.85 -11.08 3.06
C VAL A 103 -16.66 -10.72 3.94
N GLY A 104 -16.11 -9.51 3.78
CA GLY A 104 -14.94 -9.06 4.54
C GLY A 104 -15.12 -9.13 6.04
N LYS A 105 -16.30 -8.75 6.56
CA LYS A 105 -16.66 -8.84 7.99
C LYS A 105 -16.56 -10.25 8.58
N GLN A 106 -16.67 -11.28 7.74
CA GLN A 106 -16.64 -12.69 8.15
C GLN A 106 -15.24 -13.29 8.12
N LEU A 107 -14.26 -12.59 7.54
CA LEU A 107 -12.89 -13.08 7.41
C LEU A 107 -12.09 -12.85 8.70
N ASN A 108 -11.00 -13.60 8.87
CA ASN A 108 -10.04 -13.36 9.96
C ASN A 108 -9.23 -12.07 9.75
N TYR A 109 -8.96 -11.70 8.50
CA TYR A 109 -8.45 -10.40 8.08
C TYR A 109 -8.80 -10.19 6.59
N ILE A 110 -8.79 -8.94 6.14
CA ILE A 110 -8.94 -8.58 4.73
C ILE A 110 -7.56 -8.30 4.15
N MET A 111 -7.22 -8.88 3.00
CA MET A 111 -5.93 -8.66 2.34
C MET A 111 -6.12 -7.85 1.06
N LEU A 112 -5.43 -6.71 0.96
CA LEU A 112 -5.34 -5.91 -0.26
C LEU A 112 -3.89 -5.91 -0.72
N SER A 113 -3.63 -6.42 -1.93
CA SER A 113 -2.27 -6.48 -2.47
C SER A 113 -2.23 -5.94 -3.88
N TRP A 114 -1.23 -5.10 -4.16
CA TRP A 114 -1.01 -4.53 -5.48
C TRP A 114 0.48 -4.42 -5.77
N ARG A 115 0.79 -4.21 -7.05
CA ARG A 115 2.14 -3.87 -7.51
C ARG A 115 2.19 -2.40 -7.85
N GLN A 116 3.28 -1.76 -7.49
CA GLN A 116 3.48 -0.35 -7.79
C GLN A 116 4.93 -0.06 -8.14
N LYS A 117 5.09 0.87 -9.08
CA LYS A 117 6.36 1.53 -9.38
C LYS A 117 6.31 2.96 -8.84
N PRO A 118 7.16 3.30 -7.85
CA PRO A 118 7.27 4.66 -7.34
C PRO A 118 7.70 5.64 -8.44
N LYS A 119 7.02 6.78 -8.52
CA LYS A 119 7.46 7.91 -9.38
C LYS A 119 8.40 8.87 -8.67
N GLY A 120 8.48 8.76 -7.35
CA GLY A 120 9.25 9.62 -6.48
C GLY A 120 8.58 10.99 -6.27
N LYS A 121 8.73 11.53 -5.07
CA LYS A 121 8.34 12.89 -4.76
C LYS A 121 9.16 13.85 -5.63
N LEU A 122 8.46 14.79 -6.27
CA LEU A 122 9.15 15.90 -6.94
C LEU A 122 10.02 16.62 -5.92
N PRO A 123 11.27 16.99 -6.29
CA PRO A 123 12.05 17.87 -5.43
C PRO A 123 11.25 19.16 -5.18
N PRO A 124 11.38 19.78 -3.99
CA PRO A 124 10.78 21.07 -3.76
C PRO A 124 11.25 22.04 -4.84
N LEU A 125 10.32 22.85 -5.37
CA LEU A 125 10.68 23.89 -6.32
C LEU A 125 11.78 24.77 -5.68
N PRO A 126 12.83 25.14 -6.44
CA PRO A 126 13.78 26.11 -5.94
C PRO A 126 13.01 27.38 -5.52
N PRO A 127 13.41 28.08 -4.44
CA PRO A 127 12.79 29.35 -4.08
C PRO A 127 12.85 30.28 -5.29
N PRO A 128 11.83 31.16 -5.50
CA PRO A 128 11.87 32.14 -6.56
C PRO A 128 13.20 32.89 -6.50
N GLY A 129 13.98 32.80 -7.57
CA GLY A 129 15.29 33.44 -7.61
C GLY A 129 15.14 34.91 -7.26
N SER A 130 15.89 35.38 -6.27
CA SER A 130 16.05 36.82 -6.06
C SER A 130 16.62 37.40 -7.35
N LEU A 131 15.81 38.22 -8.04
CA LEU A 131 16.27 39.04 -9.15
C LEU A 131 17.48 39.85 -8.63
N MET A 132 18.67 39.55 -9.16
CA MET A 132 19.81 40.47 -9.10
C MET A 132 19.62 41.55 -10.16
#